data_AF-A0A7X0GJB4-F1
#
_entry.id   AF-A0A7X0GJB4-F1
#
_cell.length_a   1.000
_cell.length_b   1.000
_cell.length_c   1.000
_cell.angle_alpha   90.00
_cell.angle_beta   90.00
_cell.angle_gamma   90.00
#
_symmetry.space_group_name_H-M   'P 1'
#
loop_
_entity.id
_entity.type
_entity.pdbx_description
1 polymer ?
#
loop_
_entity_poly.entity_id
_entity_poly.type
_entity_poly.pdbx_seq_one_letter_code
_entity_poly.pdbx_strand_id
1 'polypeptide(L)' 'MTDPELSWEPCAFIAVELEAERMVVLGQAAPGITVADLAVGLEVEVVPGVLHEDAETTWTTWHWRPTGVTE' A
#
# COMPACT_ATOMS: atom_id res chain seq x y z
N MET A 1 -8.95 -13.55 -11.79
CA MET A 1 -9.99 -14.52 -11.41
C MET A 1 -10.25 -14.28 -9.95
N THR A 2 -11.41 -13.73 -9.58
CA THR A 2 -11.74 -13.48 -8.16
C THR A 2 -12.49 -14.72 -7.70
N ASP A 3 -11.87 -15.49 -6.81
CA ASP A 3 -12.53 -16.64 -6.18
C ASP A 3 -13.55 -16.10 -5.16
N PRO A 4 -14.86 -16.36 -5.35
CA PRO A 4 -15.90 -15.79 -4.51
C PRO A 4 -15.99 -16.46 -3.14
N GLU A 5 -15.31 -17.59 -2.92
CA GLU A 5 -15.30 -18.31 -1.64
C GLU A 5 -14.17 -17.81 -0.71
N LEU A 6 -13.21 -17.05 -1.26
CA LEU A 6 -12.15 -16.39 -0.50
C LEU A 6 -12.67 -15.14 0.23
N SER A 7 -12.34 -15.04 1.52
CA SER A 7 -12.64 -13.84 2.31
C SER A 7 -11.89 -12.64 1.72
N TRP A 8 -12.62 -11.58 1.39
CA TRP A 8 -12.03 -10.35 0.91
C TRP A 8 -11.58 -9.47 2.08
N GLU A 9 -10.33 -9.00 2.02
CA GLU A 9 -9.77 -8.06 2.99
C GLU A 9 -9.70 -6.65 2.37
N PRO A 10 -10.25 -5.62 3.04
CA PRO A 10 -10.12 -4.24 2.58
C PRO A 10 -8.66 -3.80 2.52
N CYS A 11 -8.30 -3.10 1.45
CA CYS A 11 -7.01 -2.42 1.33
C CYS A 11 -7.22 -0.96 0.92
N ALA A 12 -6.45 -0.05 1.51
CA ALA A 12 -6.45 1.35 1.14
C ALA A 12 -5.50 1.59 -0.05
N PHE A 13 -5.92 2.43 -0.99
CA PHE A 13 -5.08 2.92 -2.08
C PHE A 13 -4.76 4.40 -1.87
N ILE A 14 -3.51 4.77 -2.16
CA ILE A 14 -2.96 6.11 -1.98
C ILE A 14 -2.37 6.58 -3.30
N ALA A 15 -2.76 7.79 -3.71
CA ALA A 15 -2.13 8.49 -4.82
C ALA A 15 -1.09 9.44 -4.26
N VAL A 16 0.18 9.20 -4.57
CA VAL A 16 1.32 9.95 -4.03
C VAL A 16 1.93 10.80 -5.13
N GLU A 17 2.02 12.10 -4.92
CA GLU A 17 2.79 12.99 -5.78
C GLU A 17 4.27 12.92 -5.38
N LEU A 18 5.12 12.52 -6.32
CA LEU A 18 6.56 12.60 -6.19
C LEU A 18 7.01 13.99 -6.65
N GLU A 19 7.43 14.83 -5.71
CA GLU A 19 7.68 16.24 -5.98
C GLU A 19 8.80 16.49 -7.01
N ALA A 20 9.89 15.72 -6.93
CA ALA A 20 11.05 15.89 -7.82
C ALA A 20 10.72 15.46 -9.26
N GLU A 21 9.95 14.37 -9.41
CA GLU A 21 9.58 13.78 -10.69
C GLU A 21 8.29 14.38 -11.26
N ARG A 22 7.54 15.15 -10.46
CA ARG A 22 6.23 15.73 -10.81
C ARG A 22 5.25 14.66 -11.31
N MET A 23 5.31 13.49 -10.71
CA MET A 23 4.55 12.30 -11.10
C MET A 23 3.63 11.86 -9.98
N VAL A 24 2.44 11.37 -10.32
CA VAL A 24 1.53 10.72 -9.36
C VAL A 24 1.62 9.22 -9.51
N VAL A 25 1.94 8.53 -8.43
CA VAL A 25 2.01 7.07 -8.37
C VAL A 25 0.88 6.56 -7.48
N LEU A 26 0.01 5.72 -8.05
CA LEU A 26 -1.02 5.01 -7.30
C LEU A 26 -0.44 3.71 -6.76
N GLY A 27 -0.57 3.49 -5.46
CA GLY A 27 -0.15 2.25 -4.81
C GLY A 27 -1.02 1.91 -3.61
N GLN A 28 -0.85 0.69 -3.09
CA GLN A 28 -1.55 0.25 -1.89
C GLN A 28 -0.84 0.76 -0.63
N ALA A 29 -1.61 1.04 0.41
CA ALA A 29 -1.07 1.29 1.74
C ALA A 29 -0.46 0.00 2.31
N ALA A 30 0.50 0.14 3.21
CA ALA A 30 1.07 -1.00 3.92
C ALA A 30 -0.03 -1.77 4.70
N PRO A 31 0.12 -3.10 4.90
CA PRO A 31 -0.86 -3.90 5.62
C PRO A 31 -1.20 -3.31 6.99
N GLY A 32 -2.49 -3.28 7.33
CA GLY A 32 -3.00 -2.70 8.58
C GLY A 32 -3.28 -1.19 8.53
N ILE A 33 -2.82 -0.47 7.51
CA ILE A 33 -3.19 0.94 7.30
C ILE A 33 -4.55 1.02 6.63
N THR A 34 -5.46 1.77 7.25
CA THR A 34 -6.82 1.99 6.76
C THR A 34 -7.01 3.41 6.26
N VAL A 35 -8.13 3.68 5.60
CA VAL A 35 -8.48 5.05 5.19
C VAL A 35 -8.66 6.02 6.36
N ALA A 36 -8.88 5.51 7.59
CA ALA A 36 -8.99 6.36 8.78
C ALA A 36 -7.63 6.89 9.25
N ASP A 37 -6.53 6.22 8.87
CA ASP A 37 -5.16 6.60 9.19
C ASP A 37 -4.56 7.57 8.15
N LEU A 38 -5.35 7.94 7.13
CA LEU A 38 -4.89 8.68 5.95
C LEU A 38 -5.60 10.02 5.82
N ALA A 39 -4.85 11.04 5.41
CA ALA A 39 -5.35 12.34 5.02
C ALA A 39 -4.63 12.84 3.77
N VAL A 40 -5.29 13.71 3.01
CA VAL A 40 -4.66 14.36 1.84
C VAL A 40 -3.54 15.29 2.31
N GLY A 41 -2.40 15.23 1.63
CA GLY A 41 -1.20 16.02 1.95
C GLY A 41 -0.33 15.41 3.04
N LEU A 42 -0.65 14.20 3.51
CA LEU A 42 0.15 13.47 4.50
C LEU A 42 1.42 12.91 3.84
N GLU A 43 2.56 13.08 4.49
CA GLU A 43 3.84 12.55 3.99
C GLU A 43 3.88 11.02 4.13
N VAL A 44 4.32 10.37 3.06
CA VAL A 44 4.40 8.91 2.99
C VAL A 44 5.74 8.49 2.43
N GLU A 45 6.19 7.31 2.82
CA GLU A 45 7.39 6.67 2.32
C GLU A 45 7.04 5.38 1.56
N VAL A 46 7.89 5.04 0.58
CA VAL A 46 7.79 3.78 -0.13
C VAL A 46 8.46 2.68 0.68
N VAL A 47 7.74 1.59 0.94
CA VAL A 47 8.26 0.44 1.69
C VAL A 47 8.08 -0.84 0.86
N PRO A 48 9.03 -1.80 0.93
CA PRO A 48 8.85 -3.10 0.28
C PRO A 48 7.74 -3.88 0.98
N GLY A 49 6.98 -4.65 0.19
CA GLY A 49 5.89 -5.50 0.67
C GLY A 49 5.84 -6.83 -0.09
N VAL A 50 4.96 -7.72 0.38
CA VAL A 50 4.64 -9.00 -0.29
C VAL A 50 3.31 -8.83 -1.02
N LEU A 51 3.31 -9.09 -2.32
CA LEU A 51 2.11 -9.10 -3.15
C LEU A 51 1.37 -10.42 -3.00
N HIS A 52 2.12 -11.51 -3.05
CA HIS A 52 1.62 -12.86 -2.98
C HIS A 52 2.75 -13.78 -2.54
N GLU A 53 2.42 -14.87 -1.86
CA GLU A 53 3.38 -15.90 -1.46
C GLU A 53 2.74 -17.27 -1.61
N ASP A 54 3.47 -18.18 -2.24
CA ASP A 54 3.16 -19.60 -2.29
C ASP A 54 4.36 -20.41 -1.76
N ALA A 55 4.23 -21.73 -1.67
CA ALA A 55 5.24 -22.63 -1.14
C ALA A 55 6.63 -22.53 -1.83
N GLU A 56 6.70 -21.99 -3.05
CA GLU A 56 7.91 -21.94 -3.87
C GLU A 56 8.42 -20.51 -4.12
N THR A 57 7.57 -19.49 -4.00
CA THR A 57 7.93 -18.13 -4.43
C THR A 57 7.19 -17.07 -3.64
N THR A 58 7.95 -16.06 -3.22
CA THR A 58 7.43 -14.81 -2.67
C THR A 58 7.53 -13.73 -3.75
N TRP A 59 6.38 -13.22 -4.19
CA TRP A 59 6.33 -12.07 -5.09
C TRP A 59 6.30 -10.79 -4.26
N THR A 60 7.25 -9.89 -4.53
CA THR A 60 7.37 -8.61 -3.82
C THR A 60 6.70 -7.48 -4.59
N THR A 61 6.30 -6.45 -3.84
CA THR A 61 5.69 -5.21 -4.34
C THR A 61 6.17 -4.03 -3.50
N TRP A 62 5.69 -2.83 -3.84
CA TRP A 62 5.88 -1.61 -3.08
C TRP A 62 4.56 -1.16 -2.48
N HIS A 63 4.61 -0.74 -1.21
CA HIS A 63 3.51 -0.13 -0.49
C HIS A 63 3.86 1.28 -0.05
N TRP A 64 2.84 2.06 0.29
CA TRP A 64 2.97 3.38 0.88
C TRP A 64 2.71 3.31 2.39
N ARG A 65 3.63 3.85 3.20
CA ARG A 65 3.46 3.97 4.66
C ARG A 65 3.44 5.44 5.06
N PRO A 66 2.43 5.90 5.82
CA PRO A 66 2.46 7.20 6.49
C PRO A 66 3.66 7.36 7.42
N THR A 67 4.42 8.44 7.29
CA THR A 67 5.60 8.69 8.14
C THR A 67 5.22 9.18 9.54
N GLY A 68 4.00 9.71 9.71
CA GLY A 68 3.47 10.21 10.98
C GLY A 68 2.87 9.15 11.91
N VAL A 69 2.75 7.89 11.45
CA VAL A 69 2.23 6.78 12.28
C VAL A 69 3.42 6.21 13.06
N THR A 70 3.58 6.69 14.29
CA THR A 70 4.50 6.11 15.28
C THR A 70 3.89 4.78 15.78
N GLU A 71 4.71 3.73 15.80
CA GLU A 71 4.36 2.42 16.40
C GLU A 71 4.06 2.52 17.90
#